data_AF-A0ABD1RCP2-F1
#
_entry.id   AF-A0ABD1RCP2-F1
#
_cell.length_a   1.000
_cell.length_b   1.000
_cell.length_c   1.000
_cell.angle_alpha   90.00
_cell.angle_beta   90.00
_cell.angle_gamma   90.00
#
_symmetry.space_group_name_H-M   'P 1'
#
loop_
_entity.id
_entity.type
_entity.pdbx_description
1 polymer ?
#
loop_
_entity_poly.entity_id
_entity_poly.type
_entity_poly.pdbx_seq_one_letter_code
_entity_poly.pdbx_strand_id
1 'polypeptide(L)'
;MAESKVTLKILIDTKGKRVLFAEASKDFVDFIFHIVSLPVATVIRLLGRQGKVGSLCNLYDSIENLNDEYIQQDKNYKDILLKPTAPNPITPVPLLLLNDHISTDNTFYACSSCKEFL
;
A
#
# COMPACT_ATOMS: atom_id res chain seq x y z
N MET A 1 6.78 23.26 10.35
CA MET A 1 6.72 22.50 9.08
C MET A 1 5.72 23.23 8.19
N ALA A 2 6.04 23.49 6.93
CA ALA A 2 5.13 24.19 6.03
C ALA A 2 3.90 23.31 5.73
N GLU A 3 2.71 23.89 5.81
CA GLU A 3 1.45 23.22 5.50
C GLU A 3 1.39 22.94 4.00
N SER A 4 1.45 21.67 3.60
CA SER A 4 1.31 21.26 2.19
C SER A 4 -0.17 21.27 1.81
N LYS A 5 -0.57 22.30 1.07
CA LYS A 5 -1.95 22.44 0.57
C LYS A 5 -2.12 21.64 -0.72
N VAL A 6 -2.87 20.54 -0.64
CA VAL A 6 -3.24 19.74 -1.81
C VAL A 6 -4.45 20.37 -2.51
N THR A 7 -4.39 20.54 -3.83
CA THR A 7 -5.49 21.13 -4.62
C THR A 7 -5.97 20.20 -5.73
N LEU A 8 -7.30 20.11 -5.89
CA LEU A 8 -7.99 19.36 -6.93
C LEU A 8 -9.07 20.25 -7.56
N LYS A 9 -9.07 20.39 -8.88
CA LYS A 9 -10.15 21.04 -9.64
C LYS A 9 -10.99 19.98 -10.31
N ILE A 10 -12.31 20.11 -10.22
CA ILE A 10 -13.25 19.14 -10.78
C ILE A 10 -14.20 19.87 -11.71
N LEU A 11 -14.35 19.39 -12.95
CA LEU A 11 -15.38 19.85 -13.87
C LEU A 11 -16.59 18.91 -13.78
N ILE A 12 -17.75 19.46 -13.42
CA ILE A 12 -18.99 18.70 -13.20
C ILE A 12 -20.05 19.15 -14.20
N ASP A 13 -20.65 18.18 -14.90
CA ASP A 13 -21.89 18.37 -15.63
C ASP A 13 -23.06 18.19 -14.65
N THR A 14 -23.63 19.30 -14.20
CA THR A 14 -24.70 19.30 -13.19
C THR A 14 -26.02 18.76 -13.75
N LYS A 15 -26.27 18.92 -15.07
CA LYS A 15 -27.48 18.41 -15.72
C LYS A 15 -27.39 16.90 -15.90
N GLY A 16 -26.25 16.42 -16.36
CA GLY A 16 -25.95 14.99 -16.52
C GLY A 16 -25.56 14.26 -15.22
N LYS A 17 -25.43 15.00 -14.10
CA LYS A 17 -25.02 14.49 -12.77
C LYS A 17 -23.73 13.66 -12.82
N ARG A 18 -22.73 14.11 -13.57
CA ARG A 18 -21.45 13.39 -13.76
C ARG A 18 -20.24 14.30 -13.71
N VAL A 19 -19.12 13.75 -13.27
CA VAL A 19 -17.80 14.40 -13.36
C VAL A 19 -17.26 14.20 -14.76
N LEU A 20 -16.85 15.29 -15.42
CA LEU A 20 -16.26 15.24 -16.75
C LEU A 20 -14.74 15.13 -16.69
N PHE A 21 -14.09 15.91 -15.81
CA PHE A 21 -12.64 15.95 -15.67
C PHE A 21 -12.24 16.29 -14.23
N ALA A 22 -11.05 15.86 -13.83
CA ALA A 22 -10.38 16.28 -12.60
C ALA A 22 -8.92 16.62 -12.90
N GLU A 23 -8.49 17.83 -12.55
CA GLU A 23 -7.10 18.29 -12.63
C GLU A 23 -6.53 18.32 -11.22
N ALA A 24 -5.41 17.62 -11.02
CA ALA A 24 -4.79 17.46 -9.72
C ALA A 24 -3.36 18.00 -9.72
N SER A 25 -2.97 18.61 -8.60
CA SER A 25 -1.56 18.96 -8.36
C SER A 25 -0.68 17.71 -8.27
N LYS A 26 0.63 17.85 -8.55
CA LYS A 26 1.60 16.75 -8.46
C LYS A 26 1.52 16.02 -7.12
N ASP A 27 1.44 16.77 -6.02
CA ASP A 27 1.41 16.19 -4.67
C ASP A 27 0.17 15.32 -4.43
N PHE A 28 -0.98 15.66 -5.03
CA PHE A 28 -2.18 14.81 -4.98
C PHE A 28 -1.97 13.50 -5.75
N VAL A 29 -1.40 13.60 -6.95
CA VAL A 29 -1.18 12.44 -7.83
C VAL A 29 -0.19 11.49 -7.17
N ASP A 30 0.94 12.02 -6.69
CA ASP A 30 1.96 11.30 -5.94
C ASP A 30 1.38 10.57 -4.72
N PHE A 31 0.49 11.22 -3.97
CA PHE A 31 -0.22 10.63 -2.84
C PHE A 31 -1.08 9.43 -3.24
N ILE A 32 -1.84 9.54 -4.34
CA ILE A 32 -2.66 8.42 -4.83
C ILE A 32 -1.78 7.26 -5.30
N PHE A 33 -0.71 7.55 -6.06
CA PHE A 33 0.25 6.51 -6.47
C PHE A 33 0.91 5.84 -5.27
N HIS A 34 1.18 6.59 -4.19
CA HIS A 34 1.68 6.01 -2.95
C HIS A 34 0.70 5.00 -2.36
N ILE A 35 -0.58 5.35 -2.25
CA ILE A 35 -1.61 4.41 -1.77
C ILE A 35 -1.67 3.16 -2.64
N VAL A 36 -1.64 3.32 -3.97
CA VAL A 36 -1.71 2.20 -4.92
C VAL A 36 -0.44 1.34 -4.89
N SER A 37 0.70 1.91 -4.51
CA SER A 37 1.97 1.19 -4.37
C SER A 37 2.11 0.41 -3.05
N LEU A 38 1.20 0.61 -2.09
CA LEU A 38 1.26 -0.09 -0.81
C LEU A 38 1.03 -1.59 -1.01
N PRO A 39 1.82 -2.45 -0.35
CA PRO A 39 1.54 -3.88 -0.32
C PRO A 39 0.12 -4.15 0.18
N VAL A 40 -0.55 -5.14 -0.42
CA VAL A 40 -1.94 -5.51 -0.08
C VAL A 40 -2.10 -5.81 1.42
N ALA A 41 -1.13 -6.50 2.03
CA ALA A 41 -1.14 -6.79 3.46
C ALA A 41 -1.10 -5.51 4.32
N THR A 42 -0.35 -4.49 3.90
CA THR A 42 -0.33 -3.17 4.56
C THR A 42 -1.68 -2.49 4.49
N VAL A 43 -2.32 -2.51 3.32
CA VAL A 43 -3.66 -1.92 3.13
C VAL A 43 -4.69 -2.62 4.02
N ILE A 44 -4.72 -3.95 4.04
CA ILE A 44 -5.63 -4.74 4.89
C ILE A 44 -5.42 -4.46 6.37
N ARG A 45 -4.15 -4.36 6.81
CA ARG A 45 -3.79 -4.01 8.19
C ARG A 45 -4.29 -2.62 8.59
N LEU A 46 -4.18 -1.63 7.70
CA LEU A 46 -4.65 -0.26 7.94
C LEU A 46 -6.17 -0.13 7.96
N LEU A 47 -6.88 -0.89 7.11
CA LEU A 47 -8.34 -0.91 7.03
C LEU A 47 -9.02 -1.48 8.30
N GLY A 48 -8.29 -2.25 9.11
CA GLY A 48 -8.80 -2.85 10.33
C GLY A 48 -9.99 -3.79 10.08
N ARG A 49 -10.76 -4.10 11.13
CA ARG A 49 -11.86 -5.10 11.05
C ARG A 49 -13.04 -4.66 10.18
N GLN A 50 -13.27 -3.36 10.03
CA GLN A 50 -14.44 -2.83 9.31
C GLN A 50 -14.25 -2.81 7.78
N GLY A 51 -12.99 -2.77 7.31
CA GLY A 51 -12.67 -2.78 5.88
C GLY A 51 -12.24 -4.16 5.34
N LYS A 52 -12.26 -5.22 6.17
CA LYS A 52 -11.89 -6.57 5.77
C LYS A 52 -13.04 -7.28 5.03
N VAL A 53 -13.19 -7.03 3.74
CA VAL A 53 -14.17 -7.73 2.90
C VAL A 53 -13.49 -8.23 1.62
N GLY A 54 -13.71 -9.50 1.29
CA GLY A 54 -13.22 -10.13 0.05
C GLY A 54 -12.13 -11.18 0.25
N SER A 55 -11.74 -11.83 -0.83
CA SER A 55 -10.81 -12.97 -0.82
C SER A 55 -9.41 -12.61 -0.34
N LEU A 56 -8.93 -11.39 -0.60
CA LEU A 56 -7.62 -10.93 -0.14
C LEU A 56 -7.57 -10.80 1.38
N CYS A 57 -8.68 -10.43 2.03
CA CYS A 57 -8.78 -10.40 3.48
C CYS A 57 -8.77 -11.80 4.06
N ASN A 58 -9.50 -12.74 3.44
CA ASN A 58 -9.47 -14.14 3.83
C ASN A 58 -8.06 -14.74 3.69
N LEU A 59 -7.31 -14.36 2.64
CA LEU A 59 -5.93 -14.79 2.45
C LEU A 59 -5.02 -14.23 3.54
N TYR A 60 -5.14 -12.93 3.86
CA TYR A 60 -4.42 -12.31 4.98
C TYR A 60 -4.70 -13.04 6.29
N ASP A 61 -5.98 -13.28 6.61
CA ASP A 61 -6.39 -13.98 7.83
C ASP A 61 -5.90 -15.44 7.84
N SER A 62 -5.84 -16.09 6.68
CA SER A 62 -5.29 -17.45 6.56
C SER A 62 -3.79 -17.48 6.88
N ILE A 63 -3.03 -16.47 6.42
CA ILE A 63 -1.60 -16.33 6.76
C ILE A 63 -1.43 -15.99 8.24
N GLU A 64 -2.27 -15.12 8.79
CA GLU A 64 -2.25 -14.75 10.22
C GLU A 64 -2.48 -15.98 11.12
N ASN A 65 -3.40 -16.85 10.73
CA ASN A 65 -3.74 -18.07 11.47
C ASN A 65 -2.93 -19.31 11.09
N LEU A 66 -2.04 -19.23 10.09
CA LEU A 66 -1.23 -20.36 9.65
C LEU A 66 -0.30 -20.83 10.78
N ASN A 67 -0.22 -22.14 11.01
CA ASN A 67 0.68 -22.69 12.03
C ASN A 67 2.15 -22.40 11.67
N ASP A 68 2.95 -22.02 12.66
CA ASP A 68 4.34 -21.63 12.46
C ASP A 68 5.20 -22.79 11.93
N GLU A 69 4.75 -24.05 12.12
CA GLU A 69 5.38 -25.24 11.54
C GLU A 69 5.39 -25.27 10.00
N TYR A 70 4.47 -24.54 9.35
CA TYR A 70 4.37 -24.44 7.89
C TYR A 70 5.09 -23.21 7.31
N ILE A 71 5.67 -22.36 8.17
CA ILE A 71 6.48 -21.21 7.79
C ILE A 71 7.93 -21.49 8.15
N GLN A 72 8.85 -20.99 7.32
CA GLN A 72 10.28 -21.14 7.51
C GLN A 72 10.67 -20.72 8.94
N GLN A 73 11.52 -21.50 9.62
CA GLN A 73 11.80 -21.42 11.07
C GLN A 73 12.41 -20.09 11.56
N ASP A 74 12.67 -19.14 10.68
CA ASP A 74 13.07 -17.80 11.10
C ASP A 74 11.85 -17.09 11.68
N LYS A 75 11.94 -16.74 12.98
CA LYS A 75 10.81 -16.26 13.80
C LYS A 75 10.13 -15.00 13.24
N ASN A 76 10.74 -14.33 12.27
CA ASN A 76 10.22 -13.07 11.70
C ASN A 76 9.53 -13.22 10.34
N TYR A 77 9.55 -14.39 9.67
CA TYR A 77 9.04 -14.48 8.30
C TYR A 77 7.53 -14.22 8.20
N LYS A 78 6.76 -14.73 9.16
CA LYS A 78 5.31 -14.50 9.24
C LYS A 78 4.99 -13.01 9.45
N ASP A 79 5.75 -12.34 10.31
CA ASP A 79 5.63 -10.88 10.50
C ASP A 79 5.95 -10.11 9.23
N ILE A 80 6.96 -10.53 8.45
CA ILE A 80 7.29 -9.90 7.15
C ILE A 80 6.11 -10.01 6.17
N LEU A 81 5.41 -11.15 6.12
CA LEU A 81 4.25 -11.32 5.24
C LEU A 81 3.04 -10.50 5.68
N LEU A 82 2.80 -10.38 6.99
CA LEU A 82 1.67 -9.64 7.55
C LEU A 82 1.93 -8.12 7.61
N LYS A 83 3.20 -7.72 7.69
CA LYS A 83 3.66 -6.35 7.84
C LYS A 83 4.82 -6.07 6.88
N PRO A 84 4.61 -6.18 5.57
CA PRO A 84 5.66 -5.92 4.60
C PRO A 84 6.06 -4.44 4.68
N THR A 85 7.36 -4.20 4.62
CA THR A 85 7.87 -2.83 4.49
C THR A 85 7.42 -2.27 3.15
N ALA A 86 6.80 -1.09 3.18
CA ALA A 86 6.42 -0.41 1.95
C ALA A 86 7.70 -0.02 1.17
N PRO A 87 7.68 -0.08 -0.18
CA PRO A 87 8.75 0.48 -0.99
C PRO A 87 9.02 1.92 -0.57
N ASN A 88 10.30 2.30 -0.52
CA ASN A 88 10.70 3.63 -0.08
C ASN A 88 9.92 4.68 -0.90
N PRO A 89 9.16 5.58 -0.27
CA PRO A 89 8.35 6.53 -1.00
C PRO A 89 9.25 7.43 -1.85
N ILE A 90 9.13 7.34 -3.19
CA ILE A 90 9.86 8.22 -4.12
C ILE A 90 9.42 9.69 -3.93
N THR A 91 8.35 9.93 -3.16
CA THR A 91 7.74 11.25 -2.99
C THR A 91 7.74 11.70 -1.52
N PRO A 92 7.84 13.01 -1.26
CA PRO A 92 7.94 13.56 0.10
C PRO A 92 6.63 13.56 0.88
N VAL A 93 5.57 12.91 0.39
CA VAL A 93 4.24 12.97 1.03
C VAL A 93 4.19 11.96 2.19
N PRO A 94 4.19 12.41 3.46
CA PRO A 94 4.16 11.51 4.59
C PRO A 94 2.74 10.93 4.71
N LEU A 95 2.59 9.62 4.55
CA LEU A 95 1.38 8.96 5.04
C LEU A 95 1.47 8.95 6.57
N LEU A 96 0.76 9.87 7.23
CA LEU A 96 0.69 9.97 8.70
C LEU A 96 0.27 8.65 9.39
N LEU A 97 -0.24 7.67 8.61
CA LEU A 97 -0.68 6.35 9.05
C LEU A 97 0.42 5.27 8.98
N LEU A 98 1.51 5.48 8.22
CA LEU A 98 2.67 4.58 8.19
C LEU A 98 3.75 5.15 9.12
N ASN A 99 3.67 4.82 10.41
CA ASN A 99 4.76 5.07 11.35
C ASN A 99 5.78 3.90 11.38
N ASP A 100 5.78 3.05 10.36
CA ASP A 100 6.68 1.90 10.28
C ASP A 100 8.09 2.36 9.89
N HIS A 101 9.10 1.69 10.47
CA HIS A 101 10.51 1.89 10.13
C HIS A 101 10.70 1.78 8.61
N ILE A 102 10.99 2.91 7.98
CA ILE A 102 11.39 2.99 6.57
C ILE A 102 12.70 2.20 6.45
N SER A 103 12.64 0.99 5.90
CA SER A 103 13.84 0.22 5.57
C SER A 103 14.37 0.72 4.22
N THR A 104 15.67 1.02 4.18
CA THR A 104 16.37 1.45 2.96
C THR A 104 16.77 0.29 2.06
N ASP A 105 16.42 -0.95 2.40
CA ASP A 105 16.76 -2.12 1.60
C ASP A 105 15.69 -2.41 0.54
N ASN A 106 15.98 -2.01 -0.70
CA ASN A 106 15.27 -2.46 -1.89
C ASN A 106 15.64 -3.92 -2.19
N THR A 107 15.11 -4.87 -1.44
CA THR A 107 15.24 -6.29 -1.75
C THR A 107 14.16 -6.72 -2.73
N PHE A 108 14.54 -6.82 -4.01
CA PHE A 108 13.70 -7.41 -5.05
C PHE A 108 13.86 -8.93 -5.03
N TYR A 109 12.74 -9.66 -5.07
CA TYR A 109 12.76 -11.11 -5.24
C TYR A 109 12.87 -11.43 -6.73
N ALA A 110 14.04 -11.89 -7.15
CA ALA A 110 14.26 -12.42 -8.49
C ALA A 110 14.15 -13.95 -8.48
N CYS A 111 13.39 -14.51 -9.42
CA CYS A 111 13.40 -15.95 -9.66
C CYS A 111 14.71 -16.31 -10.35
N SER A 112 15.54 -17.16 -9.75
CA SER A 112 16.84 -17.56 -10.31
C SER A 112 16.75 -18.26 -11.67
N SER A 113 15.57 -18.80 -12.02
CA SER A 113 15.30 -19.43 -13.31
C SER A 113 14.70 -18.48 -14.35
N CYS A 114 14.09 -17.37 -13.94
CA CYS A 114 13.49 -16.38 -14.84
C CYS A 114 14.32 -15.11 -14.77
N LYS A 115 15.06 -14.79 -15.84
CA LYS A 115 15.87 -13.55 -15.94
C LYS A 115 15.03 -12.28 -16.10
N GLU A 116 13.86 -12.21 -15.47
CA GLU A 116 13.03 -11.01 -15.42
C GLU A 116 12.67 -10.70 -13.97
N PHE A 117 12.79 -9.42 -13.63
CA PHE A 117 12.41 -8.88 -12.34
C PHE A 117 10.88 -8.78 -12.28
N LEU A 118 10.29 -9.27 -11.19
CA LEU A 118 8.89 -9.02 -10.85
C LEU A 118 8.71 -7.60 -10.33
#